data_AF-A0A1C3V9B2-F1
#
_entry.id   AF-A0A1C3V9B2-F1
#
_cell.length_a   1.000
_cell.length_b   1.000
_cell.length_c   1.000
_cell.angle_alpha   90.00
_cell.angle_beta   90.00
_cell.angle_gamma   90.00
#
_symmetry.space_group_name_H-M   'P 1'
#
loop_
_entity.id
_entity.type
_entity.pdbx_description
1 polymer ?
#
loop_
_entity_poly.entity_id
_entity_poly.type
_entity_poly.pdbx_seq_one_letter_code
_entity_poly.pdbx_strand_id
1 'polypeptide(L)'
;MSTKAVFTMKLEPELRDTFMAEAAADDRPAAQVPRKLMREYINRRQQTRQYDDYLRRKVEIARGQRDAGMHVSNEEVEANATARRAELRRRIDEADL
;
A
#
# COMPACT_ATOMS: atom_id res chain seq x y z
N MET A 1 -0.41 26.04 -16.82
CA MET A 1 -1.84 26.28 -17.16
C MET A 1 -2.59 24.99 -16.86
N SER A 2 -3.39 24.93 -15.79
CA SER A 2 -4.12 23.70 -15.43
C SER A 2 -5.42 23.64 -16.22
N THR A 3 -5.44 22.89 -17.31
CA THR A 3 -6.64 22.67 -18.11
C THR A 3 -7.58 21.78 -17.31
N LYS A 4 -8.65 22.35 -16.75
CA LYS A 4 -9.69 21.55 -16.07
C LYS A 4 -10.33 20.61 -17.10
N ALA A 5 -10.17 19.30 -16.93
CA ALA A 5 -10.87 18.30 -17.73
C ALA A 5 -12.31 18.13 -17.19
N VAL A 6 -13.29 18.14 -18.09
CA VAL A 6 -14.69 17.86 -17.77
C VAL A 6 -14.97 16.40 -18.07
N PHE A 7 -15.54 15.70 -17.10
CA PHE A 7 -15.96 14.30 -17.25
C PHE A 7 -17.48 14.24 -17.29
N THR A 8 -18.04 13.79 -18.41
CA THR A 8 -19.48 13.57 -18.58
C THR A 8 -19.73 12.07 -18.65
N MET A 9 -20.62 11.57 -17.80
CA MET A 9 -21.07 10.17 -17.81
C MET A 9 -22.59 10.12 -17.78
N LYS A 10 -23.14 9.04 -18.32
CA LYS A 10 -24.57 8.74 -18.22
C LYS A 10 -24.81 7.95 -16.94
N LEU A 11 -25.81 8.37 -16.16
CA LEU A 11 -26.30 7.64 -15.00
C LEU A 11 -27.80 7.40 -15.19
N GLU A 12 -28.29 6.31 -14.62
CA GLU A 12 -29.72 6.10 -14.44
C GLU A 12 -30.29 7.24 -13.58
N PRO A 13 -31.47 7.79 -13.93
CA PRO A 13 -32.04 8.94 -13.22
C PRO A 13 -32.19 8.71 -11.71
N GLU A 14 -32.68 7.53 -11.32
CA GLU A 14 -32.88 7.15 -9.91
C GLU A 14 -31.56 7.09 -9.14
N LEU A 15 -30.49 6.58 -9.78
CA LEU A 15 -29.16 6.53 -9.19
C LEU A 15 -28.58 7.94 -9.02
N ARG A 16 -28.78 8.84 -10.00
CA ARG A 16 -28.34 10.23 -9.89
C ARG A 16 -29.01 10.92 -8.71
N ASP A 17 -30.32 10.79 -8.60
CA ASP A 17 -31.09 11.52 -7.59
C ASP A 17 -30.76 11.03 -6.17
N THR A 18 -30.67 9.71 -5.99
CA THR A 18 -30.19 9.11 -4.73
C THR A 18 -28.78 9.58 -4.38
N PHE A 19 -27.85 9.56 -5.34
CA PHE A 19 -26.48 10.01 -5.11
C PHE A 19 -26.39 11.48 -4.71
N MET A 20 -27.21 12.35 -5.32
CA MET A 20 -27.24 13.77 -4.99
C MET A 20 -27.82 14.01 -3.59
N ALA A 21 -28.86 13.25 -3.20
CA ALA A 21 -29.45 13.33 -1.87
C ALA A 21 -28.44 12.92 -0.77
N GLU A 22 -27.75 11.80 -0.96
CA GLU A 22 -26.73 11.32 -0.02
C GLU A 22 -25.54 12.29 0.07
N ALA A 23 -25.08 12.84 -1.06
CA ALA A 23 -24.02 13.84 -1.04
C ALA A 23 -24.44 15.14 -0.31
N ALA A 24 -25.70 15.55 -0.44
CA ALA A 24 -26.23 16.69 0.28
C ALA A 24 -26.36 16.43 1.79
N ALA A 25 -26.80 15.23 2.18
CA ALA A 25 -26.87 14.81 3.59
C ALA A 25 -25.49 14.83 4.28
N ASP A 26 -24.44 14.48 3.53
CA ASP A 26 -23.04 14.55 3.94
C ASP A 26 -22.43 15.98 3.90
N ASP A 27 -23.21 17.02 3.55
CA ASP A 27 -22.76 18.40 3.29
C ASP A 27 -21.53 18.49 2.36
N ARG A 28 -21.48 17.60 1.37
CA ARG A 28 -20.34 17.49 0.45
C ARG A 28 -20.75 17.76 -0.98
N PRO A 29 -19.93 18.49 -1.77
CA PRO A 29 -20.20 18.64 -3.19
C PRO A 29 -20.15 17.27 -3.88
N ALA A 30 -21.22 16.89 -4.57
CA ALA A 30 -21.35 15.61 -5.26
C ALA A 30 -20.16 15.29 -6.19
N ALA A 31 -19.57 16.30 -6.83
CA ALA A 31 -18.40 16.15 -7.69
C ALA A 31 -17.09 15.77 -6.94
N GLN A 32 -17.01 15.93 -5.62
CA GLN A 32 -15.83 15.51 -4.85
C GLN A 32 -15.74 13.99 -4.69
N VAL A 33 -16.88 13.31 -4.61
CA VAL A 33 -16.96 11.87 -4.42
C VAL A 33 -16.29 11.10 -5.57
N PRO A 34 -16.69 11.27 -6.84
CA PRO A 34 -16.05 10.55 -7.94
C PRO A 34 -14.58 10.93 -8.07
N ARG A 35 -14.19 12.19 -7.76
CA ARG A 35 -12.78 12.59 -7.76
C ARG A 35 -11.95 11.85 -6.71
N LYS A 36 -12.49 11.66 -5.51
CA LYS A 36 -11.84 10.87 -4.45
C LYS A 36 -11.73 9.40 -4.88
N LEU A 37 -12.83 8.81 -5.35
CA LEU A 37 -12.86 7.43 -5.83
C LEU A 37 -11.88 7.18 -6.98
N MET A 38 -11.78 8.10 -7.94
CA MET A 38 -10.81 8.01 -9.04
C MET A 38 -9.36 8.03 -8.51
N ARG A 39 -9.03 8.90 -7.56
CA ARG A 39 -7.71 8.94 -6.93
C ARG A 39 -7.40 7.63 -6.19
N GLU A 40 -8.34 7.14 -5.41
CA GLU A 40 -8.19 5.88 -4.68
C GLU A 40 -8.01 4.69 -5.63
N TYR A 41 -8.77 4.65 -6.73
CA TYR A 41 -8.62 3.64 -7.77
C TYR A 41 -7.22 3.65 -8.40
N ILE A 42 -6.72 4.84 -8.77
CA ILE A 42 -5.38 5.00 -9.34
C ILE A 42 -4.32 4.55 -8.34
N ASN A 43 -4.40 5.02 -7.09
CA ASN A 43 -3.45 4.67 -6.04
C ASN A 43 -3.42 3.15 -5.80
N ARG A 44 -4.60 2.53 -5.67
CA ARG A 44 -4.71 1.08 -5.49
C ARG A 44 -4.10 0.33 -6.67
N ARG A 45 -4.40 0.75 -7.90
CA ARG A 45 -3.86 0.11 -9.11
C ARG A 45 -2.35 0.25 -9.21
N GLN A 46 -1.80 1.41 -8.86
CA GLN A 46 -0.36 1.65 -8.81
C GLN A 46 0.31 0.80 -7.74
N GLN A 47 -0.24 0.74 -6.53
CA GLN A 47 0.28 -0.09 -5.44
C GLN A 47 0.31 -1.57 -5.82
N THR A 48 -0.75 -2.11 -6.46
CA THR A 48 -0.75 -3.50 -6.95
C THR A 48 0.39 -3.73 -7.93
N ARG A 49 0.54 -2.87 -8.94
CA ARG A 49 1.62 -3.02 -9.94
C ARG A 49 3.01 -2.94 -9.31
N GLN A 50 3.22 -1.98 -8.40
CA GLN A 50 4.47 -1.82 -7.68
C GLN A 50 4.77 -3.02 -6.78
N TYR A 51 3.74 -3.57 -6.13
CA TYR A 51 3.87 -4.76 -5.31
C TYR A 51 4.26 -5.98 -6.15
N ASP A 52 3.63 -6.17 -7.32
CA ASP A 52 3.96 -7.26 -8.23
C ASP A 52 5.42 -7.17 -8.72
N ASP A 53 5.87 -5.96 -9.08
CA ASP A 53 7.26 -5.71 -9.49
C ASP A 53 8.25 -5.94 -8.35
N TYR A 54 7.94 -5.45 -7.15
CA TYR A 54 8.72 -5.69 -5.94
C TYR A 54 8.83 -7.18 -5.64
N LEU A 55 7.71 -7.90 -5.66
CA LEU A 55 7.65 -9.33 -5.36
C LEU A 55 8.46 -10.14 -6.36
N ARG A 56 8.31 -9.85 -7.66
CA ARG A 56 9.09 -10.49 -8.72
C ARG A 56 10.60 -10.32 -8.48
N ARG A 57 11.05 -9.08 -8.27
CA ARG A 57 12.47 -8.78 -8.00
C ARG A 57 12.97 -9.47 -6.74
N LYS A 58 12.18 -9.47 -5.66
CA LYS A 58 12.53 -10.13 -4.40
C LYS A 58 12.72 -11.65 -4.59
N VAL A 59 11.83 -12.29 -5.36
CA VAL A 59 11.91 -13.73 -5.66
C VAL A 59 13.13 -14.05 -6.53
N GLU A 60 13.40 -13.25 -7.56
CA GLU A 60 14.58 -13.42 -8.42
C GLU A 60 15.88 -13.34 -7.61
N ILE A 61 16.01 -12.35 -6.73
CA ILE A 61 17.18 -12.20 -5.83
C ILE A 61 17.29 -13.40 -4.89
N ALA A 62 16.18 -13.80 -4.24
CA ALA A 62 16.20 -14.93 -3.30
C ALA A 62 16.56 -16.25 -3.98
N ARG A 63 16.09 -16.49 -5.21
CA ARG A 63 16.48 -17.65 -6.01
C ARG A 63 17.98 -17.62 -6.33
N GLY A 64 18.51 -16.48 -6.78
CA GLY A 64 19.94 -16.32 -7.03
C GLY A 64 20.79 -16.55 -5.78
N GLN A 65 20.37 -16.06 -4.62
CA GLN A 65 21.02 -16.32 -3.33
C GLN A 65 21.02 -17.80 -2.97
N ARG A 66 19.87 -18.47 -3.10
CA ARG A 66 19.76 -19.91 -2.87
C ARG A 66 20.72 -20.69 -3.77
N ASP A 67 20.73 -20.37 -5.07
CA ASP A 67 21.56 -21.07 -6.06
C ASP A 67 23.05 -20.83 -5.82
N ALA A 68 23.42 -19.67 -5.25
CA ALA A 68 24.76 -19.36 -4.78
C ALA A 68 25.10 -19.95 -3.40
N GLY A 69 24.21 -20.74 -2.79
CA GLY A 69 24.40 -21.31 -1.45
C GLY A 69 24.33 -20.31 -0.30
N MET A 70 23.82 -19.09 -0.56
CA MET A 70 23.63 -18.04 0.45
C MET A 70 22.35 -18.29 1.27
N HIS A 71 22.29 -19.42 1.93
CA HIS A 71 21.23 -19.80 2.85
C HIS A 71 21.82 -20.33 4.15
N VAL A 72 21.09 -20.15 5.25
CA VAL A 72 21.47 -20.59 6.59
C VAL A 72 20.41 -21.53 7.13
N SER A 73 20.77 -22.35 8.12
CA SER A 73 19.81 -23.24 8.74
C SER A 73 18.80 -22.47 9.59
N ASN A 74 17.66 -23.10 9.90
CA ASN A 74 16.67 -22.47 10.78
C ASN A 74 17.25 -22.23 12.18
N GLU A 75 18.07 -23.17 12.69
CA GLU A 75 18.74 -23.02 13.98
C GLU A 75 19.67 -21.80 14.01
N GLU A 76 20.44 -21.57 12.95
CA GLU A 76 21.32 -20.41 12.81
C GLU A 76 20.54 -19.09 12.78
N VAL A 77 19.39 -19.06 12.08
CA VAL A 77 18.49 -17.90 12.05
C VAL A 77 17.97 -17.58 13.45
N GLU A 78 17.48 -18.57 14.19
CA GLU A 78 16.94 -18.38 15.53
C GLU A 78 18.00 -17.93 16.54
N ALA A 79 19.22 -18.49 16.44
CA ALA A 79 20.35 -18.07 17.26
C ALA A 79 20.71 -16.60 17.00
N ASN A 80 20.82 -16.20 15.72
CA ASN A 80 21.13 -14.82 15.34
C ASN A 80 20.04 -13.85 15.79
N ALA A 81 18.76 -14.20 15.57
CA ALA A 81 17.63 -13.38 15.97
C ALA A 81 17.58 -13.19 17.49
N THR A 82 17.88 -14.24 18.26
CA THR A 82 17.96 -14.18 19.73
C THR A 82 19.09 -13.26 20.19
N ALA A 83 20.29 -13.41 19.62
CA ALA A 83 21.41 -12.54 19.92
C ALA A 83 21.10 -11.06 19.61
N ARG A 84 20.49 -10.80 18.45
CA ARG A 84 20.12 -9.44 18.02
C ARG A 84 19.07 -8.80 18.93
N ARG A 85 18.09 -9.58 19.42
CA ARG A 85 17.09 -9.10 20.39
C ARG A 85 17.72 -8.78 21.74
N ALA A 86 18.63 -9.62 22.23
CA ALA A 86 19.35 -9.37 23.48
C ALA A 86 20.19 -8.10 23.39
N GLU A 87 20.90 -7.90 22.28
CA GLU A 87 21.68 -6.68 22.03
C GLU A 87 20.79 -5.44 21.95
N LEU A 88 19.66 -5.52 21.24
CA LEU A 88 18.72 -4.40 21.17
C LEU A 88 18.17 -4.04 22.56
N ARG A 89 17.87 -5.04 23.39
CA ARG A 89 17.42 -4.83 24.77
C ARG A 89 18.49 -4.13 25.59
N ARG A 90 19.74 -4.62 25.55
CA ARG A 90 20.87 -3.96 26.23
C ARG A 90 21.00 -2.50 25.82
N ARG A 91 20.90 -2.20 24.53
CA ARG A 91 20.99 -0.82 24.02
C ARG A 91 19.83 0.07 24.47
N ILE A 92 18.64 -0.48 24.67
CA ILE A 92 17.49 0.27 25.22
C ILE A 92 17.75 0.55 26.71
N ASP A 93 18.17 -0.46 27.46
CA ASP A 93 18.47 -0.33 28.90
C ASP A 93 19.65 0.64 29.15
N GLU A 94 20.66 0.65 28.27
CA GLU A 94 21.79 1.59 28.31
C GLU A 94 21.42 3.01 27.84
N ALA A 95 20.29 3.18 27.15
CA ALA A 95 19.81 4.46 26.66
C ALA A 95 18.75 5.12 27.57
N ASP A 96 18.44 4.54 28.74
CA ASP A 96 17.41 5.01 29.68
C ASP A 96 16.05 5.31 29.01
N LEU A 97 15.59 4.44 28.10
CA LEU A 97 14.24 4.47 27.50
C LEU A 97 13.29 3.48 28.16
#